data_AF-A0A7W1C8G3-F1
#
_entry.id   AF-A0A7W1C8G3-F1
#
_cell.length_a   1.000
_cell.length_b   1.000
_cell.length_c   1.000
_cell.angle_alpha   90.00
_cell.angle_beta   90.00
_cell.angle_gamma   90.00
#
_symmetry.space_group_name_H-M   'P 1'
#
loop_
_entity.id
_entity.type
_entity.pdbx_description
1 polymer ?
#
loop_
_entity_poly.entity_id
_entity_poly.type
_entity_poly.pdbx_seq_one_letter_code
_entity_poly.pdbx_strand_id
1 'polypeptide(L)'
;MTATATQTKTPWHIKGYWLEFCNCNPGCTCNFGGFPTSPDGSCKAFCGIPITEGRCGDVDLSGVKAAAVIDWPGPIHEGGGKAVLVVD
;
A
#
# COMPACT_ATOMS: atom_id res chain seq x y z
N MET A 1 -38.71 5.75 -3.11
CA MET A 1 -37.57 6.64 -3.35
C MET A 1 -36.65 6.51 -2.14
N THR A 2 -35.55 5.78 -2.27
CA THR A 2 -34.58 5.60 -1.18
C THR A 2 -33.66 6.81 -1.17
N ALA A 3 -33.61 7.55 -0.06
CA ALA A 3 -32.72 8.68 0.10
C ALA A 3 -31.27 8.19 0.16
N THR A 4 -30.42 8.68 -0.74
CA THR A 4 -28.98 8.46 -0.68
C THR A 4 -28.42 9.26 0.48
N ALA A 5 -27.87 8.60 1.49
CA ALA A 5 -27.17 9.27 2.58
C ALA A 5 -25.86 9.88 2.05
N THR A 6 -25.68 11.19 2.25
CA THR A 6 -24.40 11.85 1.98
C THR A 6 -23.41 11.43 3.06
N GLN A 7 -22.44 10.58 2.72
CA GLN A 7 -21.37 10.21 3.65
C GLN A 7 -20.37 11.37 3.75
N THR A 8 -20.28 11.98 4.92
CA THR A 8 -19.23 12.97 5.20
C THR A 8 -17.88 12.27 5.11
N LYS A 9 -17.05 12.70 4.17
CA LYS A 9 -15.72 12.13 3.96
C LYS A 9 -14.82 12.53 5.11
N THR A 10 -14.25 11.56 5.82
CA THR A 10 -13.22 11.81 6.84
C THR A 10 -12.00 12.45 6.17
N PRO A 11 -11.59 13.67 6.57
CA PRO A 11 -10.36 14.28 6.08
C PRO A 11 -9.16 13.41 6.49
N TRP A 12 -8.23 13.19 5.58
CA TRP A 12 -7.03 12.41 5.86
C TRP A 12 -5.82 12.95 5.10
N HIS A 13 -4.65 12.86 5.72
CA HIS A 13 -3.35 13.05 5.06
C HIS A 13 -2.25 12.32 5.81
N ILE A 14 -1.18 11.96 5.10
CA ILE A 14 0.06 11.46 5.68
C ILE A 14 1.25 12.07 4.94
N LYS A 15 2.34 12.24 5.65
CA LYS A 15 3.65 12.65 5.14
C LYS A 15 4.68 11.80 5.87
N GLY A 16 5.64 11.28 5.12
CA GLY A 16 6.67 10.39 5.64
C GLY A 16 7.64 9.98 4.54
N TYR A 17 8.50 9.03 4.86
CA TYR A 17 9.45 8.48 3.90
C TYR A 17 8.90 7.19 3.31
N TRP A 18 8.67 7.17 2.00
CA TRP A 18 8.24 5.95 1.32
C TRP A 18 9.45 5.06 1.02
N LEU A 19 9.40 3.83 1.51
CA LEU A 19 10.39 2.79 1.24
C LEU A 19 9.71 1.67 0.48
N GLU A 20 10.24 1.29 -0.68
CA GLU A 20 9.72 0.20 -1.50
C GLU A 20 10.89 -0.64 -2.02
N PHE A 21 10.82 -1.93 -1.71
CA PHE A 21 11.76 -2.94 -2.19
C PHE A 21 10.97 -4.02 -2.91
N CYS A 22 11.19 -4.16 -4.20
CA CYS A 22 10.47 -5.09 -5.06
C CYS A 22 11.44 -6.10 -5.70
N ASN A 23 10.97 -7.31 -5.97
CA ASN A 23 11.71 -8.35 -6.70
C ASN A 23 11.74 -8.14 -8.23
N CYS A 24 11.07 -7.10 -8.73
CA CYS A 24 11.05 -6.74 -10.14
C CYS A 24 12.17 -5.75 -10.51
N ASN A 25 12.38 -5.56 -11.81
CA ASN A 25 13.21 -4.47 -12.33
C ASN A 25 12.74 -3.10 -11.80
N PRO A 26 13.64 -2.09 -11.74
CA PRO A 26 13.33 -0.78 -11.21
C PRO A 26 12.04 -0.18 -11.79
N GLY A 27 11.28 0.50 -10.94
CA GLY A 27 10.02 1.15 -11.31
C GLY A 27 8.77 0.32 -11.08
N CYS A 28 8.89 -0.96 -10.66
CA CYS A 28 7.76 -1.84 -10.30
C CYS A 28 6.57 -1.68 -11.25
N THR A 29 6.69 -2.25 -12.46
CA THR A 29 5.70 -2.18 -13.55
C THR A 29 4.25 -2.41 -13.10
N CYS A 30 4.05 -3.22 -12.05
CA CYS A 30 2.75 -3.50 -11.44
C CYS A 30 2.02 -2.24 -10.91
N ASN A 31 2.75 -1.22 -10.42
CA ASN A 31 2.16 0.05 -9.96
C ASN A 31 1.44 0.81 -11.09
N PHE A 32 1.75 0.50 -12.34
CA PHE A 32 1.16 1.10 -13.53
C PHE A 32 0.29 0.11 -14.32
N GLY A 33 -0.16 -0.98 -13.68
CA GLY A 33 -1.00 -2.00 -14.32
C GLY A 33 -0.23 -2.98 -15.23
N GLY A 34 1.10 -2.98 -15.18
CA GLY A 34 1.94 -3.95 -15.89
C GLY A 34 2.06 -5.29 -15.17
N PHE A 35 2.92 -6.16 -15.71
CA PHE A 35 3.19 -7.52 -15.20
C PHE A 35 4.54 -7.58 -14.48
N PRO A 36 4.71 -8.47 -13.48
CA PRO A 36 6.00 -8.69 -12.84
C PRO A 36 7.11 -9.02 -13.84
N THR A 37 8.30 -8.49 -13.58
CA THR A 37 9.53 -8.79 -14.36
C THR A 37 10.48 -9.73 -13.62
N SER A 38 10.05 -10.24 -12.47
CA SER A 38 10.74 -11.28 -11.72
C SER A 38 10.87 -12.56 -12.55
N PRO A 39 11.95 -13.34 -12.40
CA PRO A 39 12.17 -14.55 -13.19
C PRO A 39 11.07 -15.62 -13.05
N ASP A 40 10.40 -15.68 -11.89
CA ASP A 40 9.32 -16.62 -11.60
C ASP A 40 7.92 -16.05 -11.86
N GLY A 41 7.83 -14.81 -12.36
CA GLY A 41 6.58 -14.11 -12.60
C GLY A 41 5.84 -13.65 -11.34
N SER A 42 6.40 -13.84 -10.15
CA SER A 42 5.76 -13.49 -8.88
C SER A 42 5.93 -12.01 -8.51
N CYS A 43 4.98 -11.43 -7.78
CA CYS A 43 5.10 -10.08 -7.22
C CYS A 43 5.42 -10.18 -5.72
N LYS A 44 6.66 -9.85 -5.33
CA LYS A 44 7.08 -9.85 -3.93
C LYS A 44 7.69 -8.51 -3.57
N ALA A 45 7.22 -7.93 -2.47
CA ALA A 45 7.69 -6.62 -2.06
C ALA A 45 7.67 -6.44 -0.54
N PHE A 46 8.51 -5.52 -0.08
CA PHE A 46 8.38 -4.88 1.21
C PHE A 46 8.14 -3.38 0.97
N CYS A 47 7.05 -2.86 1.51
CA CYS A 47 6.77 -1.43 1.50
C CYS A 47 6.70 -0.91 2.94
N GLY A 48 7.23 0.27 3.21
CA GLY A 48 7.24 0.85 4.55
C GLY A 48 7.13 2.36 4.53
N ILE A 49 6.49 2.90 5.56
CA ILE A 49 6.39 4.34 5.79
C ILE A 49 6.50 4.65 7.29
N PRO A 50 7.63 5.20 7.75
CA PRO A 50 7.65 6.00 8.97
C PRO A 50 6.91 7.32 8.70
N ILE A 51 5.77 7.52 9.37
CA ILE A 51 4.94 8.72 9.21
C ILE A 51 5.52 9.82 10.09
N THR A 52 5.96 10.92 9.47
CA THR A 52 6.49 12.09 10.18
C THR A 52 5.38 13.05 10.61
N GLU A 53 4.34 13.19 9.79
CA GLU A 53 3.16 14.04 10.06
C GLU A 53 1.92 13.39 9.43
N GLY A 54 0.78 13.35 10.11
CA GLY A 54 -0.43 12.80 9.50
C GLY A 54 -1.66 12.82 10.40
N ARG A 55 -2.84 12.76 9.79
CA ARG A 55 -4.11 12.69 10.50
C ARG A 55 -5.16 11.91 9.73
N CYS A 56 -6.02 11.21 10.45
CA CYS A 56 -7.27 10.65 9.94
C CYS A 56 -8.42 11.09 10.84
N GLY A 57 -9.19 12.11 10.42
CA GLY A 57 -10.15 12.79 11.29
C GLY A 57 -9.45 13.38 12.51
N ASP A 58 -9.80 12.90 13.71
CA ASP A 58 -9.18 13.36 14.96
C ASP A 58 -7.97 12.50 15.39
N VAL A 59 -7.70 11.38 14.71
CA VAL A 59 -6.59 10.47 15.03
C VAL A 59 -5.28 11.02 14.48
N ASP A 60 -4.34 11.32 15.37
CA ASP A 60 -2.96 11.66 15.01
C ASP A 60 -2.21 10.39 14.58
N LEU A 61 -1.54 10.47 13.42
CA LEU A 61 -0.75 9.37 12.86
C LEU A 61 0.76 9.66 12.93
N SER A 62 1.16 10.80 13.48
CA SER A 62 2.56 11.20 13.58
C SER A 62 3.33 10.22 14.47
N GLY A 63 4.47 9.71 13.97
CA GLY A 63 5.30 8.73 14.67
C GLY A 63 4.92 7.26 14.42
N VAL A 64 3.73 6.99 13.85
CA VAL A 64 3.33 5.63 13.45
C VAL A 64 4.27 5.11 12.36
N LYS A 65 4.66 3.84 12.47
CA LYS A 65 5.38 3.12 11.42
C LYS A 65 4.44 2.07 10.84
N ALA A 66 4.17 2.17 9.55
CA ALA A 66 3.40 1.16 8.84
C ALA A 66 4.29 0.43 7.85
N ALA A 67 4.12 -0.88 7.73
CA ALA A 67 4.80 -1.68 6.72
C ALA A 67 3.88 -2.77 6.15
N ALA A 68 4.18 -3.19 4.93
CA ALA A 68 3.52 -4.27 4.23
C ALA A 68 4.58 -5.26 3.69
N VAL A 69 4.40 -6.55 3.99
CA VAL A 69 5.12 -7.65 3.35
C VAL A 69 4.17 -8.31 2.36
N ILE A 70 4.55 -8.39 1.09
CA ILE A 70 3.71 -8.74 -0.05
C ILE A 70 4.26 -10.00 -0.71
N ASP A 71 3.40 -11.00 -0.91
CA ASP A 71 3.71 -12.25 -1.62
C ASP A 71 2.54 -12.66 -2.54
N TRP A 72 2.65 -12.31 -3.83
CA TRP A 72 1.68 -12.62 -4.86
C TRP A 72 2.24 -13.63 -5.87
N PRO A 73 1.41 -14.57 -6.36
CA PRO A 73 1.84 -15.53 -7.38
C PRO A 73 2.05 -14.89 -8.76
N GLY A 74 1.50 -13.69 -8.99
CA GLY A 74 1.50 -12.99 -10.27
C GLY A 74 1.28 -11.47 -10.10
N PRO A 75 0.73 -10.76 -11.09
CA PRO A 75 0.37 -9.35 -10.98
C PRO A 75 -0.60 -9.09 -9.81
N ILE A 76 -0.38 -8.01 -9.05
CA ILE A 76 -1.16 -7.75 -7.83
C ILE A 76 -2.67 -7.62 -8.08
N HIS A 77 -3.05 -7.10 -9.26
CA HIS A 77 -4.43 -6.87 -9.67
C HIS A 77 -5.17 -8.16 -10.07
N GLU A 78 -4.47 -9.28 -10.29
CA GLU A 78 -5.07 -10.60 -10.53
C GLU A 78 -5.43 -11.31 -9.21
N GLY A 79 -4.99 -10.78 -8.06
CA GLY A 79 -5.30 -11.33 -6.74
C GLY A 79 -4.53 -12.61 -6.41
N GLY A 80 -5.08 -13.42 -5.51
CA GLY A 80 -4.50 -14.71 -5.10
C GLY A 80 -3.25 -14.66 -4.22
N GLY A 81 -2.75 -13.47 -3.89
CA GLY A 81 -1.61 -13.29 -3.01
C GLY A 81 -1.95 -13.11 -1.54
N LYS A 82 -0.90 -12.89 -0.75
CA LYS A 82 -0.92 -12.75 0.70
C LYS A 82 -0.14 -11.51 1.11
N ALA A 83 -0.71 -10.72 2.00
CA ALA A 83 -0.02 -9.60 2.62
C ALA A 83 -0.07 -9.69 4.15
N VAL A 84 1.00 -9.22 4.78
CA VAL A 84 1.01 -8.91 6.20
C VAL A 84 1.19 -7.40 6.35
N LEU A 85 0.28 -6.77 7.08
CA LEU A 85 0.40 -5.37 7.48
C LEU A 85 0.92 -5.30 8.91
N VAL A 86 1.95 -4.50 9.13
CA VAL A 86 2.52 -4.22 10.45
C VAL A 86 2.31 -2.75 10.76
N VAL A 87 1.82 -2.46 11.96
CA VAL A 87 1.65 -1.11 12.48
C VAL A 87 2.29 -1.08 13.86
N ASP A 88 3.25 -0.19 14.04
CA ASP A 88 3.98 0.10 15.30
C ASP A 88 3.74 1.57 15.70
#